data_AF-A0A2V7JF76-F1
#
_entry.id   AF-A0A2V7JF76-F1
#
_cell.length_a   1.000
_cell.length_b   1.000
_cell.length_c   1.000
_cell.angle_alpha   90.00
_cell.angle_beta   90.00
_cell.angle_gamma   90.00
#
_symmetry.space_group_name_H-M   'P 1'
#
loop_
_entity.id
_entity.type
_entity.pdbx_description
1 polymer ?
#
loop_
_entity_poly.entity_id
_entity_poly.type
_entity_poly.pdbx_seq_one_letter_code
_entity_poly.pdbx_strand_id
1 'polypeptide(L)'
;MFYGLCLLLGVLLFGAAGFMHPLLSGDGAAQLATIAKTSAWREIHWALLFGLVFMYAGVIGVALRHNDTPGASPGRAAVRMGAFAFAVWSLNILFMVGAGWQLARAYTTSDAGLTGTH
;
A
#
# COMPACT_ATOMS: atom_id res chain seq x y z
N MET A 1 -21.32 11.75 -8.62
CA MET A 1 -19.91 12.18 -8.80
C MET A 1 -18.97 11.58 -7.76
N PHE A 2 -19.37 11.48 -6.48
CA PHE A 2 -18.55 10.95 -5.38
C PHE A 2 -17.70 9.70 -5.74
N TYR A 3 -18.34 8.59 -6.14
CA TYR A 3 -17.61 7.36 -6.48
C TYR A 3 -16.59 7.51 -7.61
N GLY A 4 -16.91 8.31 -8.63
CA GLY A 4 -15.97 8.59 -9.73
C GLY A 4 -14.75 9.37 -9.27
N LEU A 5 -14.95 10.34 -8.36
CA LEU A 5 -13.84 11.10 -7.76
C LEU A 5 -12.99 10.22 -6.85
N CYS A 6 -13.61 9.35 -6.04
CA CYS A 6 -12.88 8.35 -5.25
C CYS A 6 -12.02 7.47 -6.16
N LEU A 7 -12.57 6.95 -7.26
CA LEU A 7 -11.80 6.13 -8.18
C LEU A 7 -10.60 6.90 -8.77
N LEU A 8 -10.82 8.12 -9.24
CA LEU A 8 -9.75 8.96 -9.81
C LEU A 8 -8.65 9.27 -8.80
N LEU A 9 -9.01 9.78 -7.61
CA LEU A 9 -8.05 10.09 -6.55
C LEU A 9 -7.28 8.84 -6.11
N GLY A 10 -7.99 7.72 -5.99
CA GLY A 10 -7.38 6.45 -5.62
C GLY A 10 -6.33 5.99 -6.64
N VAL A 11 -6.67 6.03 -7.93
CA VAL A 11 -5.75 5.67 -9.01
C VAL A 11 -4.53 6.59 -9.04
N LEU A 12 -4.72 7.90 -8.88
CA LEU A 12 -3.62 8.86 -8.88
C LEU A 12 -2.69 8.65 -7.69
N LEU A 13 -3.23 8.48 -6.47
CA LEU A 13 -2.44 8.22 -5.27
C LEU A 13 -1.68 6.90 -5.37
N PHE A 14 -2.37 5.82 -5.74
CA PHE A 14 -1.76 4.49 -5.82
C PHE A 14 -0.72 4.43 -6.94
N GLY A 15 -1.02 5.01 -8.10
CA GLY A 15 -0.11 5.05 -9.24
C GLY A 15 1.15 5.87 -8.96
N ALA A 16 1.01 7.06 -8.37
CA ALA A 16 2.16 7.88 -7.98
C ALA A 16 3.02 7.18 -6.92
N ALA A 17 2.40 6.57 -5.92
CA ALA A 17 3.11 5.83 -4.89
C ALA A 17 3.83 4.60 -5.47
N GLY A 18 3.19 3.86 -6.37
CA GLY A 18 3.81 2.72 -7.07
C GLY A 18 4.99 3.13 -7.95
N PHE A 19 4.91 4.28 -8.61
CA PHE A 19 6.03 4.84 -9.38
C PHE A 19 7.22 5.24 -8.49
N MET A 20 6.96 5.74 -7.29
CA MET A 20 7.99 6.13 -6.32
C MET A 20 8.51 4.97 -5.46
N HIS A 21 7.82 3.84 -5.43
CA HIS A 21 8.13 2.73 -4.54
C HIS A 21 9.42 2.01 -5.00
N PRO A 22 10.45 1.91 -4.14
CA PRO A 22 11.66 1.19 -4.49
C PRO A 22 11.39 -0.32 -4.45
N LEU A 23 11.83 -1.03 -5.49
CA LEU A 23 11.75 -2.48 -5.51
C LEU A 23 12.76 -3.08 -4.51
N LEU A 24 12.24 -3.75 -3.48
CA LEU A 24 13.05 -4.53 -2.55
C LEU A 24 13.63 -5.76 -3.28
N SER A 25 14.95 -5.89 -3.26
CA SER A 25 15.68 -6.99 -3.91
C SER A 25 16.92 -7.36 -3.10
N GLY A 26 17.50 -8.52 -3.38
CA GLY A 26 18.61 -9.07 -2.58
C GLY A 26 18.16 -9.68 -1.25
N ASP A 27 19.10 -9.81 -0.32
CA ASP A 27 18.87 -10.40 1.00
C ASP A 27 18.19 -9.40 1.98
N GLY A 28 17.92 -9.87 3.21
CA GLY A 28 17.24 -9.05 4.22
C GLY A 28 18.01 -7.78 4.58
N ALA A 29 19.34 -7.82 4.63
CA ALA A 29 20.18 -6.66 4.95
C ALA A 29 20.08 -5.60 3.84
N ALA A 30 20.17 -6.00 2.58
CA ALA A 30 20.02 -5.12 1.43
C ALA A 30 18.64 -4.46 1.37
N GLN A 31 17.60 -5.21 1.72
CA GLN A 31 16.23 -4.69 1.80
C GLN A 31 16.07 -3.69 2.94
N LEU A 32 16.55 -3.99 4.15
CA LEU A 32 16.49 -3.06 5.29
C LEU A 32 17.27 -1.78 5.03
N ALA A 33 18.44 -1.87 4.38
CA ALA A 33 19.21 -0.69 3.97
C ALA A 33 18.44 0.17 2.97
N THR A 34 17.77 -0.45 1.99
CA THR A 34 16.92 0.25 1.02
C THR A 34 15.75 0.98 1.70
N ILE A 35 15.08 0.31 2.64
CA ILE A 35 13.98 0.89 3.44
C ILE A 35 14.48 2.12 4.20
N ALA A 36 15.60 1.99 4.92
CA ALA A 36 16.15 3.05 5.77
C ALA A 36 16.63 4.28 4.97
N LYS A 37 17.12 4.08 3.74
CA LYS A 37 17.58 5.14 2.84
C LYS A 37 16.44 5.86 2.11
N THR A 38 15.25 5.27 2.06
CA THR A 38 14.10 5.85 1.38
C THR A 38 13.41 6.87 2.29
N SER A 39 13.66 8.17 2.06
CA SER A 39 13.14 9.24 2.92
C SER A 39 11.61 9.29 2.95
N ALA A 40 10.96 9.08 1.81
CA ALA A 40 9.50 9.09 1.67
C ALA A 40 8.83 7.73 1.92
N TRP A 41 9.53 6.78 2.57
CA TRP A 41 9.05 5.39 2.71
C TRP A 41 7.64 5.33 3.30
N ARG A 42 7.39 6.07 4.38
CA ARG A 42 6.11 6.03 5.09
C ARG A 42 5.00 6.67 4.26
N GLU A 43 5.28 7.80 3.62
CA GLU A 43 4.37 8.56 2.77
C GLU A 43 3.93 7.73 1.56
N ILE A 44 4.87 7.05 0.91
CA ILE A 44 4.59 6.13 -0.21
C ILE A 44 3.61 5.04 0.24
N HIS A 45 3.88 4.39 1.38
CA HIS A 45 3.05 3.29 1.86
C HIS A 45 1.68 3.77 2.35
N TRP A 46 1.57 4.95 2.96
CA TRP A 46 0.28 5.56 3.26
C TRP A 46 -0.52 5.88 1.99
N ALA A 47 0.13 6.43 0.96
CA ALA A 47 -0.51 6.69 -0.32
C ALA A 47 -0.99 5.41 -1.00
N LEU A 48 -0.23 4.30 -0.91
CA LEU A 48 -0.68 2.97 -1.35
C LEU A 48 -1.92 2.49 -0.57
N LEU A 49 -1.95 2.67 0.76
CA LEU A 49 -3.09 2.25 1.58
C LEU A 49 -4.35 3.04 1.24
N PHE A 50 -4.29 4.36 1.36
CA PHE A 50 -5.45 5.23 1.18
C PHE A 50 -5.87 5.32 -0.29
N GLY A 51 -4.91 5.26 -1.22
CA GLY A 51 -5.20 5.13 -2.65
C GLY A 51 -6.10 3.91 -2.92
N LEU A 52 -5.77 2.76 -2.32
CA LEU A 52 -6.56 1.55 -2.48
C LEU A 52 -7.95 1.65 -1.82
N VAL A 53 -8.08 2.33 -0.68
CA VAL A 53 -9.39 2.64 -0.06
C VAL A 53 -10.28 3.42 -1.02
N PHE A 54 -9.74 4.48 -1.62
CA PHE A 54 -10.47 5.33 -2.57
C PHE A 54 -10.83 4.56 -3.85
N MET A 55 -9.91 3.75 -4.38
CA MET A 55 -10.20 2.87 -5.52
C MET A 55 -11.33 1.88 -5.20
N TYR A 56 -11.28 1.25 -4.02
CA TYR A 56 -12.30 0.29 -3.58
C TYR A 56 -13.68 0.95 -3.45
N ALA A 57 -13.76 2.15 -2.84
CA ALA A 57 -15.00 2.93 -2.80
C ALA A 57 -15.52 3.24 -4.21
N GLY A 58 -14.63 3.62 -5.13
CA GLY A 58 -14.97 3.86 -6.53
C GLY A 58 -15.55 2.64 -7.24
N VAL A 59 -14.94 1.46 -7.05
CA VAL A 59 -15.40 0.18 -7.60
C VAL A 59 -16.77 -0.22 -7.05
N ILE A 60 -17.06 0.03 -5.77
CA ILE A 60 -18.41 -0.14 -5.22
C ILE A 60 -19.42 0.68 -6.02
N GLY A 61 -19.09 1.94 -6.34
CA GLY A 61 -19.95 2.78 -7.17
C GLY A 61 -20.19 2.23 -8.58
N VAL A 62 -19.20 1.56 -9.18
CA VAL A 62 -19.38 0.83 -10.45
C VAL A 62 -20.32 -0.36 -10.27
N ALA A 63 -20.09 -1.19 -9.24
CA ALA A 63 -20.94 -2.34 -8.97
C ALA A 63 -22.41 -1.96 -8.72
N LEU A 64 -22.65 -0.85 -8.01
CA LEU A 64 -24.00 -0.34 -7.74
C LEU A 64 -24.76 0.07 -9.02
N ARG A 65 -24.07 0.48 -10.09
CA ARG A 65 -24.73 0.77 -11.38
C ARG A 65 -25.25 -0.47 -12.09
N HIS A 66 -24.77 -1.65 -11.70
CA HIS A 66 -25.13 -2.93 -12.29
C HIS A 66 -26.08 -3.75 -11.42
N ASN A 67 -26.63 -3.16 -10.36
CA ASN A 67 -27.35 -3.92 -9.33
C ASN A 67 -28.66 -4.56 -9.82
N ASP A 68 -29.22 -4.06 -10.93
CA ASP A 68 -30.43 -4.59 -11.60
C ASP A 68 -30.11 -5.20 -12.98
N THR A 69 -28.86 -5.56 -13.22
CA THR A 69 -28.39 -6.21 -14.46
C THR A 69 -27.92 -7.64 -14.17
N PRO A 70 -27.71 -8.49 -15.19
CA PRO A 70 -27.09 -9.81 -14.99
C PRO A 70 -25.73 -9.76 -14.28
N GLY A 71 -25.03 -8.61 -14.30
CA GLY A 71 -23.77 -8.38 -13.59
C GLY A 71 -23.90 -8.19 -12.07
N ALA A 72 -25.11 -8.14 -11.51
CA ALA A 72 -25.31 -7.82 -10.10
C ALA A 72 -24.68 -8.85 -9.14
N SER A 73 -24.87 -10.15 -9.40
CA SER A 73 -24.29 -11.22 -8.59
C SER A 73 -22.75 -11.21 -8.60
N PRO A 74 -22.08 -11.26 -9.77
CA PRO A 74 -20.62 -11.18 -9.81
C PRO A 74 -20.08 -9.85 -9.26
N GLY A 75 -20.78 -8.72 -9.48
CA GLY A 75 -20.41 -7.43 -8.90
C GLY A 75 -20.39 -7.45 -7.36
N ARG A 76 -21.42 -8.01 -6.72
CA ARG A 76 -21.47 -8.17 -5.26
C ARG A 76 -20.41 -9.14 -4.74
N ALA A 77 -20.10 -10.20 -5.48
CA ALA A 77 -19.00 -11.11 -5.12
C ALA A 77 -17.65 -10.40 -5.18
N ALA A 78 -17.39 -9.65 -6.26
CA ALA A 78 -16.16 -8.88 -6.45
C ALA A 78 -15.96 -7.84 -5.36
N VAL A 79 -17.01 -7.13 -4.93
CA VAL A 79 -16.93 -6.19 -3.80
C VAL A 79 -16.47 -6.90 -2.51
N ARG A 80 -17.05 -8.07 -2.18
CA ARG A 80 -16.66 -8.82 -0.98
C ARG A 80 -15.22 -9.36 -1.05
N MET A 81 -14.82 -9.88 -2.20
CA MET A 81 -13.43 -10.31 -2.41
C MET A 81 -12.47 -9.12 -2.34
N GLY A 82 -12.86 -7.97 -2.88
CA GLY A 82 -12.12 -6.71 -2.79
C GLY A 82 -11.92 -6.27 -1.34
N ALA A 83 -12.95 -6.36 -0.50
CA ALA A 83 -12.84 -6.07 0.93
C ALA A 83 -11.82 -6.99 1.63
N PHE A 84 -11.87 -8.29 1.34
CA PHE A 84 -10.93 -9.26 1.91
C PHE A 84 -9.49 -8.99 1.44
N ALA A 85 -9.29 -8.79 0.14
CA ALA A 85 -7.98 -8.47 -0.42
C ALA A 85 -7.43 -7.16 0.17
N PHE A 86 -8.28 -6.13 0.32
CA PHE A 86 -7.91 -4.88 0.97
C PHE A 86 -7.48 -5.08 2.42
N ALA A 87 -8.20 -5.90 3.20
CA ALA A 87 -7.85 -6.18 4.59
C ALA A 87 -6.47 -6.85 4.70
N VAL A 88 -6.20 -7.87 3.88
CA VAL A 88 -4.89 -8.55 3.85
C VAL A 88 -3.78 -7.60 3.42
N TRP A 89 -4.01 -6.81 2.37
CA TRP A 89 -3.07 -5.79 1.91
C TRP A 89 -2.76 -4.75 2.98
N SER A 90 -3.79 -4.30 3.70
CA SER A 90 -3.64 -3.30 4.76
C SER A 90 -2.70 -3.77 5.87
N LEU A 91 -2.73 -5.05 6.24
CA LEU A 91 -1.81 -5.61 7.23
C LEU A 91 -0.35 -5.49 6.78
N ASN A 92 -0.07 -5.84 5.53
CA ASN A 92 1.26 -5.70 4.94
C ASN A 92 1.72 -4.22 4.96
N ILE A 93 0.86 -3.31 4.50
CA ILE A 93 1.21 -1.89 4.43
C ILE A 93 1.42 -1.28 5.81
N LEU A 94 0.56 -1.60 6.79
CA LEU A 94 0.72 -1.13 8.17
C LEU A 94 2.00 -1.66 8.81
N PHE A 95 2.39 -2.89 8.52
CA PHE A 95 3.70 -3.41 8.90
C PHE A 95 4.83 -2.59 8.27
N MET A 96 4.77 -2.32 6.96
CA MET A 96 5.81 -1.55 6.25
C MET A 96 5.95 -0.11 6.75
N VAL A 97 4.85 0.55 7.09
CA VAL A 97 4.87 1.90 7.69
C VAL A 97 5.37 1.88 9.13
N GLY A 98 5.03 0.83 9.88
CA GLY A 98 5.30 0.69 11.31
C GLY A 98 6.56 -0.12 11.59
N ALA A 99 6.36 -1.37 12.00
CA ALA A 99 7.43 -2.23 12.52
C ALA A 99 8.56 -2.47 11.51
N GLY A 100 8.26 -2.65 10.22
CA GLY A 100 9.26 -2.84 9.18
C GLY A 100 10.17 -1.62 9.01
N TRP A 101 9.59 -0.42 9.01
CA TRP A 101 10.36 0.83 8.97
C TRP A 101 11.22 1.02 10.23
N GLN A 102 10.67 0.73 11.42
CA GLN A 102 11.43 0.81 12.68
C GLN A 102 12.60 -0.18 12.69
N LEU A 103 12.39 -1.40 12.22
CA LEU A 103 13.44 -2.42 12.09
C LEU A 103 14.56 -1.95 11.15
N ALA A 104 14.21 -1.38 10.01
CA ALA A 104 15.19 -0.84 9.06
C ALA A 104 16.02 0.31 9.66
N ARG A 105 15.37 1.22 10.40
CA ARG A 105 16.07 2.29 11.12
C ARG A 105 17.01 1.73 12.17
N ALA A 106 16.54 0.80 13.00
CA ALA A 106 17.33 0.14 14.03
C ALA A 106 18.57 -0.54 13.41
N TYR A 107 18.38 -1.30 12.33
CA TYR A 107 19.47 -1.96 11.60
C TYR A 107 20.59 -0.98 11.22
N THR A 108 20.26 0.15 10.58
CA THR A 108 21.27 1.15 10.20
C THR A 108 21.93 1.85 11.39
N THR A 109 21.22 2.03 12.49
CA THR A 109 21.81 2.61 13.72
C THR A 109 22.72 1.63 14.45
N SER A 110 22.38 0.34 14.43
CA SER A 110 23.19 -0.72 15.03
C SER A 110 24.45 -1.01 14.21
N ASP A 111 24.39 -0.92 12.89
CA ASP A 111 25.57 -1.03 12.00
C ASP A 111 26.61 0.09 12.28
N ALA A 112 26.16 1.30 12.57
CA ALA A 112 27.05 2.38 13.02
C ALA A 112 27.70 2.07 14.38
N GLY A 113 26.99 1.34 15.26
CA GLY A 113 27.53 0.86 16.53
C GLY A 113 28.49 -0.34 16.40
N LEU A 114 28.34 -1.16 15.35
CA LEU A 114 29.20 -2.32 15.08
C LEU A 114 30.46 -1.97 14.28
N THR A 115 30.45 -0.86 13.54
CA THR A 115 31.65 -0.28 12.89
C THR A 115 32.39 0.71 13.79
N GLY A 116 31.81 1.10 14.93
CA GLY A 116 32.45 1.85 16.00
C GLY A 116 33.31 0.98 16.91
N THR A 117 34.28 0.26 16.35
CA THR A 117 35.41 -0.26 17.12
C THR A 117 36.66 0.49 16.71
N HIS A 118 37.26 1.18 17.69
CA HIS A 118 38.54 1.93 17.71
C HIS A 118 38.44 3.45 17.50
#